data_AF-A0A7V1AN81-F1
#
_entry.id   AF-A0A7V1AN81-F1
#
_cell.length_a   1.000
_cell.length_b   1.000
_cell.length_c   1.000
_cell.angle_alpha   90.00
_cell.angle_beta   90.00
_cell.angle_gamma   90.00
#
_symmetry.space_group_name_H-M   'P 1'
#
loop_
_entity.id
_entity.type
_entity.pdbx_description
1 polymer ?
#
loop_
_entity_poly.entity_id
_entity_poly.type
_entity_poly.pdbx_seq_one_letter_code
_entity_poly.pdbx_strand_id
1 'polypeptide(L)'
;STCIGVGGDPIIGTPFVDALRLFKADPETEAVVMIGEIGGTAEEEAAAYIRENVNKPVISFIAGQTAPPGRRMGHAGAIISGGKGTAAEKMAVLRAAGVHVVESPAEIGVTVQRALQEQ
;
A
#
# COMPACT_ATOMS: atom_id res chain seq x y z
N SER A 1 13.09 -0.09 -13.48
CA SER A 1 12.06 -0.39 -12.46
C SER A 1 12.65 -1.30 -11.40
N THR A 2 12.23 -1.12 -10.15
CA THR A 2 12.74 -1.85 -8.98
C THR A 2 11.55 -2.40 -8.19
N CYS A 3 11.62 -3.66 -7.77
CA CYS A 3 10.58 -4.32 -7.00
C CYS A 3 11.13 -4.77 -5.65
N ILE A 4 10.40 -4.48 -4.56
CA ILE A 4 10.76 -4.86 -3.19
C ILE A 4 9.64 -5.71 -2.60
N GLY A 5 9.95 -6.94 -2.18
CA GLY A 5 9.08 -7.75 -1.36
C GLY A 5 9.41 -7.54 0.11
N VAL A 6 8.50 -6.94 0.88
CA VAL A 6 8.74 -6.61 2.30
C VAL A 6 8.60 -7.82 3.25
N GLY A 7 7.89 -8.86 2.81
CA GLY A 7 7.55 -10.03 3.62
C GLY A 7 6.20 -9.88 4.34
N GLY A 8 5.58 -11.01 4.68
CA GLY A 8 4.27 -11.06 5.36
C GLY A 8 4.36 -11.45 6.84
N ASP A 9 5.55 -11.41 7.43
CA ASP A 9 5.77 -11.71 8.83
C ASP A 9 5.50 -10.48 9.72
N PRO A 10 5.19 -10.64 11.01
CA PRO A 10 4.96 -9.50 11.91
C PRO A 10 6.19 -8.61 12.12
N ILE A 11 7.39 -9.15 11.84
CA ILE A 11 8.66 -8.44 11.93
C ILE A 11 9.31 -8.53 10.55
N ILE A 12 9.42 -7.40 9.88
CA ILE A 12 10.01 -7.27 8.54
C ILE A 12 11.26 -6.41 8.60
N GLY A 13 12.17 -6.62 7.65
CA GLY A 13 13.42 -5.84 7.55
C GLY A 13 13.21 -4.45 6.97
N THR A 14 12.36 -4.34 5.95
CA THR A 14 12.13 -3.08 5.21
C THR A 14 10.65 -2.75 5.20
N PRO A 15 10.16 -1.84 6.07
CA PRO A 15 8.77 -1.40 6.05
C PRO A 15 8.46 -0.54 4.82
N PHE A 16 7.17 -0.37 4.51
CA PHE A 16 6.74 0.45 3.37
C PHE A 16 7.31 1.87 3.40
N VAL A 17 7.35 2.50 4.57
CA VAL A 17 7.90 3.86 4.73
C VAL A 17 9.35 3.95 4.26
N ASP A 18 10.17 2.94 4.55
CA ASP A 18 11.57 2.95 4.13
C ASP A 18 11.72 2.66 2.63
N ALA A 19 10.90 1.75 2.08
CA ALA A 19 10.85 1.58 0.63
C ALA A 19 10.40 2.86 -0.09
N LEU A 20 9.39 3.56 0.44
CA LEU A 20 8.88 4.82 -0.10
C LEU A 20 9.93 5.94 -0.04
N ARG A 21 10.76 5.98 1.01
CA ARG A 21 11.92 6.90 1.08
C ARG A 21 12.89 6.66 -0.08
N LEU A 22 13.21 5.40 -0.36
CA LEU A 22 14.11 5.04 -1.46
C LEU A 22 13.52 5.43 -2.82
N PHE A 23 12.26 5.06 -3.09
CA PHE A 23 11.56 5.39 -4.34
C PHE A 23 11.35 6.90 -4.53
N LYS A 24 11.09 7.65 -3.46
CA LYS A 24 11.02 9.11 -3.51
C LYS A 24 12.37 9.71 -3.91
N ALA A 25 13.46 9.24 -3.32
CA ALA A 25 14.80 9.79 -3.52
C ALA A 25 15.40 9.46 -4.89
N ASP A 26 14.99 8.35 -5.51
CA ASP A 26 15.45 7.94 -6.83
C ASP A 26 14.86 8.83 -7.93
N PRO A 27 15.65 9.63 -8.68
CA PRO A 27 15.14 10.51 -9.73
C PRO A 27 14.51 9.75 -10.92
N GLU A 28 14.84 8.48 -11.13
CA GLU A 28 14.28 7.67 -12.23
C GLU A 28 12.92 7.03 -11.89
N THR A 29 12.51 7.08 -10.62
CA THR A 29 11.17 6.60 -10.23
C THR A 29 10.11 7.63 -10.62
N GLU A 30 9.25 7.29 -11.58
CA GLU A 30 8.15 8.14 -12.06
C GLU A 30 6.81 7.90 -11.33
N ALA A 31 6.60 6.68 -10.82
CA ALA A 31 5.42 6.29 -10.05
C ALA A 31 5.76 5.14 -9.10
N VAL A 32 4.96 4.98 -8.04
CA VAL A 32 5.10 3.87 -7.08
C VAL A 32 3.82 3.06 -7.04
N VAL A 33 3.95 1.73 -7.14
CA VAL A 33 2.85 0.80 -6.88
C VAL A 33 3.09 0.12 -5.54
N MET A 34 2.15 0.29 -4.60
CA MET A 34 2.22 -0.27 -3.25
C MET A 34 1.10 -1.30 -3.04
N ILE A 35 1.48 -2.57 -2.91
CA ILE A 35 0.55 -3.68 -2.68
C ILE A 35 0.60 -4.04 -1.19
N GLY A 36 -0.47 -3.74 -0.48
CA GLY A 36 -0.64 -4.05 0.94
C GLY A 36 -1.56 -5.24 1.18
N GLU A 37 -1.76 -5.56 2.45
CA GLU A 37 -2.70 -6.59 2.90
C GLU A 37 -3.50 -6.13 4.13
N ILE A 38 -4.55 -6.86 4.48
CA ILE A 38 -5.25 -6.66 5.76
C ILE A 38 -4.33 -6.98 6.94
N GLY A 39 -4.64 -6.40 8.11
CA GLY A 39 -3.89 -6.59 9.34
C GLY A 39 -2.76 -5.57 9.52
N GLY A 40 -2.32 -5.38 10.76
CA GLY A 40 -1.30 -4.38 11.11
C GLY A 40 -1.69 -2.94 10.76
N THR A 41 -0.69 -2.04 10.76
CA THR A 41 -0.85 -0.59 10.54
C THR A 41 0.07 -0.03 9.45
N ALA A 42 0.76 -0.90 8.71
CA ALA A 42 1.84 -0.51 7.81
C ALA A 42 1.37 0.43 6.69
N GLU A 43 0.17 0.20 6.14
CA GLU A 43 -0.42 1.01 5.08
C GLU A 43 -0.91 2.37 5.60
N GLU A 44 -1.40 2.44 6.84
CA GLU A 44 -1.79 3.68 7.50
C GLU A 44 -0.56 4.56 7.78
N GLU A 45 0.54 3.95 8.25
CA GLU A 45 1.82 4.62 8.42
C GLU A 45 2.40 5.10 7.08
N ALA A 46 2.31 4.26 6.04
CA ALA A 46 2.69 4.63 4.68
C ALA A 46 1.86 5.80 4.16
N ALA A 47 0.54 5.80 4.37
CA ALA A 47 -0.35 6.88 3.96
C ALA A 47 0.01 8.22 4.63
N ALA A 48 0.30 8.21 5.94
CA ALA A 48 0.75 9.40 6.65
C ALA A 48 2.06 9.94 6.06
N TYR A 49 3.03 9.06 5.79
CA TYR A 49 4.30 9.43 5.18
C TYR A 49 4.12 9.97 3.75
N ILE A 50 3.28 9.31 2.93
CA ILE A 50 2.98 9.72 1.55
C ILE A 50 2.43 11.13 1.51
N ARG A 51 1.41 11.42 2.31
CA ARG A 51 0.75 12.74 2.37
C ARG A 51 1.73 13.87 2.64
N GLU A 52 2.73 13.63 3.48
CA GLU A 52 3.66 14.66 3.97
C GLU A 52 4.94 14.76 3.13
N ASN A 53 5.34 13.68 2.47
CA ASN A 53 6.69 13.58 1.90
C ASN A 53 6.72 13.17 0.43
N VAL A 54 5.74 12.43 -0.08
CA VAL A 54 5.84 11.82 -1.42
C VAL A 54 5.08 12.68 -2.42
N ASN A 55 5.81 13.22 -3.39
CA ASN A 55 5.29 14.06 -4.48
C ASN A 55 5.10 13.31 -5.80
N LYS A 56 5.37 12.00 -5.81
CA LYS A 56 5.21 11.12 -6.97
C LYS A 56 3.88 10.38 -6.86
N PRO A 57 3.20 10.06 -7.97
CA PRO A 57 1.94 9.31 -7.90
C PRO A 57 2.16 7.96 -7.26
N VAL A 58 1.29 7.63 -6.30
CA VAL A 58 1.25 6.33 -5.65
C VAL A 58 -0.06 5.65 -6.00
N ILE A 59 0.03 4.42 -6.47
CA ILE A 59 -1.09 3.54 -6.76
C ILE A 59 -1.06 2.44 -5.71
N SER A 60 -2.21 2.08 -5.13
CA SER A 60 -2.24 1.03 -4.12
C SER A 60 -3.41 0.05 -4.29
N PHE A 61 -3.16 -1.19 -3.92
CA PHE A 61 -4.14 -2.25 -3.82
C PHE A 61 -3.98 -2.93 -2.46
N ILE A 62 -5.09 -3.23 -1.78
CA ILE A 62 -5.10 -3.98 -0.53
C ILE A 62 -5.64 -5.39 -0.80
N ALA A 63 -4.83 -6.40 -0.54
CA ALA A 63 -5.24 -7.80 -0.60
C ALA A 63 -6.10 -8.18 0.61
N GLY A 64 -6.98 -9.18 0.43
CA GLY A 64 -7.82 -9.68 1.53
C GLY A 64 -9.11 -8.90 1.77
N GLN A 65 -9.61 -8.13 0.80
CA GLN A 65 -10.87 -7.36 0.93
C GLN A 65 -12.10 -8.23 1.23
N THR A 66 -12.11 -9.48 0.77
CA THR A 66 -13.19 -10.45 0.97
C THR A 66 -12.95 -11.37 2.16
N ALA A 67 -12.01 -11.03 3.02
CA ALA A 67 -11.69 -11.74 4.24
C ALA A 67 -12.90 -11.92 5.16
N PRO A 68 -13.25 -13.16 5.55
CA PRO A 68 -14.21 -13.34 6.63
C PRO A 68 -13.61 -12.85 7.97
N PRO A 69 -14.42 -12.25 8.85
CA PRO A 69 -13.98 -11.83 10.18
C PRO A 69 -13.39 -13.00 10.99
N GLY A 70 -12.33 -12.72 11.77
CA GLY A 70 -11.72 -13.71 12.67
C GLY A 70 -10.91 -14.82 11.98
N ARG A 71 -10.70 -14.75 10.67
CA ARG A 71 -9.82 -15.66 9.92
C ARG A 71 -8.44 -15.05 9.72
N ARG A 72 -7.42 -15.83 10.03
CA ARG A 72 -6.04 -15.55 9.65
C ARG A 72 -5.85 -15.97 8.18
N MET A 73 -5.31 -15.08 7.37
CA MET A 73 -4.88 -15.41 6.00
C MET A 73 -3.49 -16.06 6.01
N GLY A 74 -3.02 -16.52 4.85
CA GLY A 74 -1.81 -17.35 4.76
C GLY A 74 -0.54 -16.70 5.36
N HIS A 75 -0.45 -15.36 5.38
CA HIS A 75 0.66 -14.63 5.98
C HIS A 75 0.49 -14.45 7.50
N ALA A 76 1.61 -14.42 8.23
CA ALA A 76 1.59 -14.34 9.67
C ALA A 76 1.17 -12.97 10.23
N GLY A 77 1.38 -11.89 9.47
CA GLY A 77 0.96 -10.53 9.79
C GLY A 77 -0.52 -10.23 9.51
N ALA A 78 -1.21 -11.08 8.73
CA ALA A 78 -2.60 -10.88 8.31
C ALA A 78 -3.62 -11.21 9.41
N ILE A 79 -3.54 -10.49 10.54
CA ILE A 79 -4.45 -10.61 11.68
C ILE A 79 -5.20 -9.29 11.86
N ILE A 80 -6.52 -9.33 11.64
CA ILE A 80 -7.42 -8.23 12.00
C ILE A 80 -7.76 -8.37 13.49
N SER A 81 -7.24 -7.48 14.33
CA SER A 81 -7.49 -7.47 15.78
C SER A 81 -8.32 -6.25 16.17
N GLY A 82 -9.39 -6.47 16.94
CA GLY A 82 -10.21 -5.38 17.50
C GLY A 82 -10.88 -4.48 16.46
N GLY A 83 -11.14 -4.98 15.24
CA GLY A 83 -11.75 -4.23 14.15
C GLY A 83 -10.81 -3.26 13.41
N LYS A 84 -9.52 -3.25 13.75
CA LYS A 84 -8.50 -2.41 13.09
C LYS A 84 -7.73 -3.19 12.04
N GLY A 85 -7.28 -2.49 11.00
CA GLY A 85 -6.52 -3.07 9.90
C GLY A 85 -7.39 -3.78 8.86
N THR A 86 -8.67 -3.41 8.80
CA THR A 86 -9.56 -3.89 7.72
C THR A 86 -9.12 -3.29 6.39
N ALA A 87 -9.42 -3.98 5.28
CA ALA A 87 -9.10 -3.43 3.96
C ALA A 87 -9.79 -2.08 3.72
N ALA A 88 -11.06 -1.95 4.13
CA ALA A 88 -11.82 -0.73 3.96
C ALA A 88 -11.18 0.47 4.69
N GLU A 89 -10.72 0.28 5.92
CA GLU A 89 -10.03 1.30 6.71
C GLU A 89 -8.71 1.73 6.04
N LYS A 90 -7.86 0.75 5.68
CA LYS A 90 -6.59 1.00 4.98
C LYS A 90 -6.80 1.76 3.67
N MET A 91 -7.74 1.31 2.85
CA MET A 91 -8.08 1.95 1.58
C MET A 91 -8.60 3.38 1.79
N ALA A 92 -9.41 3.64 2.82
CA ALA A 92 -9.91 4.98 3.12
C ALA A 92 -8.78 5.94 3.52
N VAL A 93 -7.86 5.50 4.38
CA VAL A 93 -6.71 6.30 4.82
C VAL A 93 -5.76 6.58 3.66
N LEU A 94 -5.49 5.59 2.80
CA LEU A 94 -4.68 5.78 1.59
C LEU A 94 -5.31 6.76 0.61
N ARG A 95 -6.61 6.65 0.34
CA ARG A 95 -7.33 7.62 -0.51
C ARG A 95 -7.25 9.03 0.06
N ALA A 96 -7.42 9.18 1.37
CA ALA A 96 -7.29 10.48 2.04
C ALA A 96 -5.86 11.07 1.96
N ALA A 97 -4.85 10.24 1.76
CA ALA A 97 -3.46 10.65 1.52
C ALA A 97 -3.16 10.98 0.04
N GLY A 98 -4.15 10.91 -0.86
CA GLY A 98 -3.99 11.19 -2.29
C GLY A 98 -3.51 9.97 -3.10
N VAL A 99 -3.51 8.77 -2.52
CA VAL A 99 -3.13 7.54 -3.21
C VAL A 99 -4.26 7.09 -4.14
N HIS A 100 -3.92 6.69 -5.37
CA HIS A 100 -4.85 6.05 -6.28
C HIS A 100 -5.09 4.59 -5.84
N VAL A 101 -6.14 4.38 -5.04
CA VAL A 101 -6.48 3.05 -4.53
C VAL A 101 -7.41 2.32 -5.50
N VAL A 102 -6.94 1.20 -6.04
CA VAL A 102 -7.71 0.32 -6.95
C VAL A 102 -8.40 -0.82 -6.20
N GLU A 103 -9.51 -1.29 -6.74
CA GLU A 103 -10.29 -2.38 -6.12
C GLU A 103 -9.85 -3.75 -6.65
N SER A 104 -9.29 -3.79 -7.86
CA SER A 104 -8.81 -5.01 -8.50
C SER A 104 -7.35 -4.87 -8.94
N PRO A 105 -6.51 -5.92 -8.81
CA PRO A 105 -5.15 -5.91 -9.37
C PRO A 105 -5.12 -5.66 -10.88
N ALA A 106 -6.20 -6.03 -11.61
CA ALA A 106 -6.32 -5.79 -13.04
C ALA A 106 -6.35 -4.29 -13.40
N GLU A 107 -6.71 -3.43 -12.45
CA GLU A 107 -6.83 -1.98 -12.65
C GLU A 107 -5.50 -1.25 -12.41
N ILE A 108 -4.48 -1.91 -11.86
CA ILE A 108 -3.19 -1.28 -11.52
C ILE A 108 -2.57 -0.66 -12.78
N GLY A 109 -2.46 -1.43 -13.88
CA GLY A 109 -1.77 -0.98 -15.09
C GLY A 109 -2.42 0.26 -15.72
N VAL A 110 -3.74 0.24 -15.90
CA VAL A 110 -4.48 1.39 -16.45
C VAL A 110 -4.42 2.60 -15.54
N THR A 111 -4.43 2.40 -14.22
CA THR A 111 -4.35 3.49 -13.24
C THR A 111 -2.96 4.13 -13.22
N VAL A 112 -1.89 3.33 -13.32
CA VAL A 112 -0.53 3.84 -13.47
C VAL A 112 -0.39 4.67 -14.73
N GLN A 113 -0.88 4.15 -15.87
CA GLN A 113 -0.83 4.88 -17.15
C GLN A 113 -1.54 6.23 -17.04
N ARG A 114 -2.75 6.27 -16.44
CA ARG A 114 -3.49 7.51 -16.25
C ARG A 114 -2.74 8.49 -15.34
N ALA A 115 -2.24 8.02 -14.20
CA ALA A 115 -1.54 8.85 -13.23
C ALA A 115 -0.25 9.49 -13.80
N LEU A 116 0.43 8.80 -14.72
CA LEU A 116 1.59 9.36 -15.42
C LEU A 116 1.22 10.40 -16.48
N GLN A 117 0.02 10.34 -17.05
CA GLN A 117 -0.47 11.32 -18.04
C GLN A 117 -1.01 12.61 -17.39
N GLU A 118 -1.39 12.54 -16.11
CA GLU A 118 -1.92 13.67 -15.33
C GLU A 118 -0.81 14.52 -14.67
N GLN A 119 0.47 14.17 -14.84
CA GLN A 119 1.64 14.97 -14.41
C GLN A 119 1.96 16.10 -15.39
#